data_AF-L5KSC0-F1
#
_entry.id   AF-L5KSC0-F1
#
_cell.length_a   1.000
_cell.length_b   1.000
_cell.length_c   1.000
_cell.angle_alpha   90.00
_cell.angle_beta   90.00
_cell.angle_gamma   90.00
#
_symmetry.space_group_name_H-M   'P 1'
#
loop_
_entity.id
_entity.type
_entity.pdbx_description
1 polymer ?
#
loop_
_entity_poly.entity_id
_entity_poly.type
_entity_poly.pdbx_seq_one_letter_code
_entity_poly.pdbx_strand_id
1 'polypeptide(L)'
;MERLIEWLLLHLPRQQKTTVVHGAFRLDNLLFHPKKTEVLAILNWELSTLGDPLADVASSCLAHYLPSSFPMLRGLSDCDLTQLGIPTAEECFRMYCLHMGIPPAKNWNFYMAFSFFREAAILQGVYKRSLTGQASLATTEQSGKLTEFMSNLAWDFAIKEGFRVFKEMPQNR
;
A
#
# COMPACT_ATOMS: atom_id res chain seq x y z
N MET A 1 -8.50 12.05 -2.40
CA MET A 1 -9.40 10.90 -2.67
C MET A 1 -10.02 10.96 -4.06
N GLU A 2 -10.83 11.96 -4.42
CA GLU A 2 -11.48 12.03 -5.76
C GLU A 2 -10.49 11.84 -6.94
N ARG A 3 -9.40 12.62 -6.95
CA ARG A 3 -8.34 12.49 -7.97
C ARG A 3 -7.72 11.10 -8.05
N LEU A 4 -7.59 10.42 -6.91
CA LEU A 4 -7.06 9.05 -6.86
C LEU A 4 -8.05 8.05 -7.46
N ILE A 5 -9.35 8.20 -7.16
CA ILE A 5 -10.40 7.35 -7.71
C ILE A 5 -10.36 7.41 -9.24
N GLU A 6 -10.34 8.61 -9.80
CA GLU A 6 -10.23 8.82 -11.24
C GLU A 6 -8.94 8.24 -11.82
N TRP A 7 -7.79 8.54 -11.19
CA TRP A 7 -6.49 8.09 -11.68
C TRP A 7 -6.36 6.57 -11.66
N LEU A 8 -6.78 5.90 -10.57
CA LEU A 8 -6.69 4.45 -10.42
C LEU A 8 -7.50 3.72 -11.50
N LEU A 9 -8.69 4.20 -11.82
CA LEU A 9 -9.53 3.61 -12.87
C LEU A 9 -8.88 3.72 -14.27
N LEU A 10 -8.17 4.82 -14.53
CA LEU A 10 -7.50 5.06 -15.82
C LEU A 10 -6.16 4.32 -15.98
N HIS A 11 -5.54 3.89 -14.87
CA HIS A 11 -4.18 3.35 -14.85
C HIS A 11 -4.11 1.87 -14.44
N LEU A 12 -5.24 1.15 -14.51
CA LEU A 12 -5.30 -0.29 -14.22
C LEU A 12 -4.22 -1.08 -14.98
N PRO A 13 -3.46 -1.97 -14.31
CA PRO A 13 -2.50 -2.84 -14.96
C PRO A 13 -3.17 -3.71 -16.04
N ARG A 14 -2.56 -3.76 -17.24
CA ARG A 14 -3.09 -4.55 -18.37
C ARG A 14 -3.02 -6.06 -18.17
N GLN A 15 -2.09 -6.52 -17.35
CA GLN A 15 -1.91 -7.93 -17.04
C GLN A 15 -2.11 -8.11 -15.55
N GLN A 16 -3.07 -8.96 -15.20
CA GLN A 16 -3.41 -9.30 -13.82
C GLN A 16 -3.35 -10.82 -13.71
N LYS A 17 -2.60 -11.32 -12.74
CA LYS A 17 -2.67 -12.74 -12.36
C LYS A 17 -3.68 -12.84 -11.24
N THR A 18 -4.59 -13.82 -11.28
CA THR A 18 -5.50 -14.05 -10.17
C THR A 18 -4.89 -15.08 -9.22
N THR A 19 -4.61 -14.65 -7.99
CA THR A 19 -4.18 -15.52 -6.88
C THR A 19 -5.07 -15.26 -5.67
N VAL A 20 -4.92 -16.09 -4.64
CA VAL A 20 -5.35 -15.66 -3.30
C VAL A 20 -4.52 -14.44 -2.92
N VAL A 21 -5.19 -13.39 -2.45
CA VAL A 21 -4.60 -12.22 -1.81
C VAL A 21 -5.12 -12.18 -0.39
N HIS A 22 -4.23 -11.91 0.57
CA HIS A 22 -4.52 -11.79 1.98
C HIS A 22 -5.30 -10.51 2.31
N GLY A 23 -5.01 -9.41 1.59
CA GLY A 23 -5.67 -8.12 1.76
C GLY A 23 -5.10 -7.26 2.90
N ALA A 24 -4.46 -7.89 3.89
CA ALA A 24 -3.74 -7.22 4.98
C ALA A 24 -2.37 -7.86 5.28
N PHE A 25 -1.62 -8.25 4.25
CA PHE A 25 -0.34 -8.96 4.45
C PHE A 25 0.72 -8.03 5.05
N ARG A 26 1.00 -8.19 6.35
CA ARG A 26 1.94 -7.35 7.12
C ARG A 26 2.62 -8.16 8.22
N LEU A 27 3.76 -7.69 8.71
CA LEU A 27 4.56 -8.37 9.74
C LEU A 27 3.78 -8.64 11.04
N ASP A 28 2.87 -7.75 11.44
CA ASP A 28 2.01 -7.91 12.62
C ASP A 28 1.01 -9.07 12.49
N ASN A 29 0.76 -9.55 11.27
CA ASN A 29 -0.11 -10.68 10.98
C ASN A 29 0.66 -11.99 10.77
N LEU A 30 1.98 -12.01 11.00
CA LEU A 30 2.81 -13.20 10.87
C LEU A 30 3.19 -13.74 12.26
N LEU A 31 2.89 -15.01 12.49
CA LEU A 31 3.37 -15.72 13.68
C LEU A 31 4.75 -16.30 13.36
N PHE A 32 5.79 -15.78 14.01
CA PHE A 32 7.15 -16.27 13.84
C PHE A 32 7.51 -17.36 14.85
N HIS A 33 8.40 -18.26 14.44
CA HIS A 33 9.03 -19.21 15.36
C HIS A 33 9.88 -18.45 16.39
N PRO A 34 9.82 -18.77 17.70
CA PRO A 34 10.46 -17.96 18.75
C PRO A 34 11.99 -17.93 18.69
N LYS A 35 12.62 -18.82 17.92
CA LYS A 35 14.09 -18.95 17.82
C LYS A 35 14.65 -19.02 16.40
N LYS A 36 13.79 -19.08 15.37
CA LYS A 36 14.21 -19.29 13.98
C LYS A 36 13.56 -18.23 13.10
N THR A 37 14.20 -17.90 11.98
CA THR A 37 13.67 -16.98 10.98
C THR A 37 12.64 -17.68 10.08
N GLU A 38 11.58 -18.20 10.69
CA GLU A 38 10.54 -18.99 10.02
C GLU A 38 9.15 -18.44 10.41
N VAL A 39 8.28 -18.28 9.42
CA VAL A 39 6.86 -17.96 9.63
C VAL A 39 6.10 -19.28 9.86
N LEU A 40 5.45 -19.40 11.02
CA LEU A 40 4.66 -20.56 11.42
C LEU A 40 3.20 -20.45 10.95
N ALA A 41 2.63 -19.25 10.95
CA ALA A 41 1.27 -19.01 10.51
C ALA A 41 1.08 -17.58 9.98
N ILE A 42 0.10 -17.41 9.09
CA ILE A 42 -0.39 -16.13 8.61
C ILE A 42 -1.79 -15.94 9.21
N LEU A 43 -2.02 -14.84 9.91
CA LEU A 43 -3.23 -14.52 10.66
C LEU A 43 -4.05 -13.45 9.95
N ASN A 44 -5.32 -13.29 10.36
CA ASN A 44 -6.20 -12.20 9.93
C ASN A 44 -6.59 -12.21 8.43
N TRP A 45 -7.18 -13.32 7.99
CA TRP A 45 -7.66 -13.54 6.61
C TRP A 45 -9.00 -12.88 6.27
N GLU A 46 -9.53 -11.99 7.13
CA GLU A 46 -10.89 -11.44 6.96
C GLU A 46 -11.07 -10.59 5.69
N LEU A 47 -9.97 -10.00 5.19
CA LEU A 47 -9.95 -9.21 3.95
C LEU A 47 -9.48 -10.02 2.73
N SER A 48 -9.28 -11.34 2.90
CA SER A 48 -8.76 -12.17 1.83
C SER A 48 -9.76 -12.33 0.68
N THR A 49 -9.24 -12.41 -0.53
CA THR A 49 -10.04 -12.54 -1.75
C THR A 49 -9.18 -13.11 -2.88
N LEU A 50 -9.76 -13.22 -4.08
CA LEU A 50 -9.02 -13.46 -5.31
C LEU A 50 -8.66 -12.12 -5.97
N GLY A 51 -7.38 -11.94 -6.30
CA GLY A 51 -6.89 -10.67 -6.83
C GLY A 51 -5.48 -10.74 -7.39
N ASP A 52 -4.93 -9.57 -7.72
CA ASP A 52 -3.54 -9.45 -8.19
C ASP A 52 -2.56 -9.58 -7.01
N PRO A 53 -1.62 -10.55 -7.05
CA PRO A 53 -0.67 -10.76 -5.95
C PRO A 53 0.17 -9.52 -5.62
N LEU A 54 0.44 -8.65 -6.60
CA LEU A 54 1.26 -7.45 -6.36
C LEU A 54 0.56 -6.43 -5.45
N ALA A 55 -0.76 -6.53 -5.28
CA ALA A 55 -1.49 -5.72 -4.30
C ALA A 55 -1.08 -6.06 -2.84
N ASP A 56 -0.82 -7.34 -2.53
CA ASP A 56 -0.32 -7.73 -1.21
C ASP A 56 1.15 -7.32 -1.01
N VAL A 57 1.96 -7.44 -2.07
CA VAL A 57 3.37 -7.02 -2.01
C VAL A 57 3.46 -5.52 -1.71
N ALA A 58 2.68 -4.70 -2.42
CA ALA A 58 2.63 -3.25 -2.17
C ALA A 58 2.09 -2.93 -0.78
N SER A 59 1.04 -3.63 -0.34
CA SER A 59 0.50 -3.50 1.01
C SER A 59 1.55 -3.81 2.09
N SER A 60 2.41 -4.81 1.88
CA SER A 60 3.47 -5.16 2.83
C SER A 60 4.59 -4.12 2.88
N CYS A 61 4.74 -3.31 1.82
CA CYS A 61 5.75 -2.27 1.70
C CYS A 61 5.28 -0.91 2.23
N LEU A 62 4.05 -0.77 2.73
CA LEU A 62 3.53 0.52 3.21
C LEU A 62 4.39 1.10 4.33
N ALA A 63 4.87 0.27 5.25
CA ALA A 63 5.69 0.69 6.38
C ALA A 63 6.97 1.42 5.94
N HIS A 64 7.55 1.07 4.79
CA HIS A 64 8.75 1.73 4.24
C HIS A 64 8.59 3.22 4.00
N TYR A 65 7.36 3.70 3.80
CA TYR A 65 7.09 5.11 3.48
C TYR A 65 6.31 5.83 4.59
N LEU A 66 6.16 5.20 5.75
CA LEU A 66 5.56 5.81 6.94
C LEU A 66 6.66 6.16 7.95
N PRO A 67 6.48 7.21 8.77
CA PRO A 67 7.41 7.50 9.87
C PRO A 67 7.29 6.45 10.98
N SER A 68 8.37 6.23 11.73
CA SER A 68 8.41 5.30 12.87
C SER A 68 7.41 5.64 13.98
N SER A 69 7.00 6.90 14.07
CA SER A 69 5.99 7.41 15.01
C SER A 69 4.55 7.24 14.52
N PHE A 70 4.33 6.67 13.34
CA PHE A 70 2.99 6.53 12.78
C PHE A 70 2.12 5.59 13.65
N PRO A 71 0.93 6.04 14.09
CA PRO A 71 0.23 5.43 15.23
C PRO A 71 -0.39 4.05 14.94
N MET A 72 -0.67 3.72 13.67
CA MET A 72 -1.34 2.46 13.30
C MET A 72 -0.40 1.38 12.78
N LEU A 73 0.70 1.81 12.17
CA LEU A 73 1.70 0.93 11.59
C LEU A 73 3.04 1.61 11.80
N ARG A 74 3.89 1.03 12.65
CA ARG A 74 5.23 1.56 12.88
C ARG A 74 5.99 1.56 11.54
N GLY A 75 6.29 2.75 11.05
CA GLY A 75 6.96 2.94 9.79
C GLY A 75 8.48 2.88 9.87
N LEU A 76 9.13 3.03 8.72
CA LEU A 76 10.58 2.90 8.54
C LEU A 76 11.18 4.07 7.71
N SER A 77 10.40 5.07 7.33
CA SER A 77 10.84 6.12 6.38
C SER A 77 11.93 7.03 6.96
N ASP A 78 12.01 7.13 8.28
CA ASP A 78 12.99 7.88 9.05
C ASP A 78 14.13 6.99 9.60
N CYS A 79 14.18 5.72 9.21
CA CYS A 79 15.20 4.76 9.61
C CYS A 79 16.28 4.60 8.53
N ASP A 80 17.51 4.29 8.93
CA ASP A 80 18.56 3.84 7.99
C ASP A 80 18.36 2.36 7.67
N LEU A 81 17.65 2.07 6.58
CA LEU A 81 17.35 0.71 6.14
C LEU A 81 18.63 -0.11 5.87
N THR A 82 19.68 0.54 5.35
CA THR A 82 20.94 -0.14 5.00
C THR A 82 21.65 -0.60 6.27
N GLN A 83 21.75 0.28 7.27
CA GLN A 83 22.33 -0.05 8.56
C GLN A 83 21.54 -1.15 9.29
N LEU A 84 20.22 -1.17 9.12
CA LEU A 84 19.34 -2.18 9.71
C LEU A 84 19.30 -3.50 8.91
N GLY A 85 19.93 -3.56 7.73
CA GLY A 85 19.86 -4.73 6.84
C GLY A 85 18.45 -5.01 6.31
N ILE A 86 17.60 -3.98 6.24
CA ILE A 86 16.22 -4.09 5.75
C ILE A 86 16.22 -3.76 4.25
N PRO A 87 15.69 -4.63 3.38
CA PRO A 87 15.55 -4.31 1.96
C PRO A 87 14.58 -3.14 1.74
N THR A 88 14.86 -2.33 0.72
CA THR A 88 13.92 -1.31 0.23
C THR A 88 12.64 -1.95 -0.30
N ALA A 89 11.56 -1.18 -0.42
CA ALA A 89 10.30 -1.65 -0.99
C ALA A 89 10.47 -2.16 -2.43
N GLU A 90 11.29 -1.48 -3.23
CA GLU A 90 11.61 -1.86 -4.61
C GLU A 90 12.42 -3.15 -4.68
N GLU A 91 13.34 -3.39 -3.72
CA GLU A 91 14.05 -4.67 -3.60
C GLU A 91 13.12 -5.80 -3.17
N CYS A 92 12.24 -5.58 -2.19
CA CYS A 92 11.21 -6.54 -1.79
C CYS A 92 10.35 -6.96 -2.99
N PHE A 93 9.88 -5.99 -3.77
CA PHE A 93 9.11 -6.21 -4.99
C PHE A 93 9.89 -7.04 -6.02
N ARG A 94 11.15 -6.68 -6.31
CA ARG A 94 12.00 -7.42 -7.25
C ARG A 94 12.25 -8.86 -6.78
N MET A 95 12.50 -9.04 -5.48
CA MET A 95 12.73 -10.35 -4.87
C MET A 95 11.48 -11.22 -4.98
N TYR A 96 10.29 -10.65 -4.75
CA TYR A 96 9.01 -11.33 -4.98
C TYR A 96 8.85 -11.79 -6.43
N CYS A 97 9.06 -10.89 -7.40
CA CYS A 97 8.96 -11.21 -8.83
C CYS A 97 9.92 -12.33 -9.24
N LEU A 98 11.15 -12.30 -8.74
CA LEU A 98 12.15 -13.34 -8.98
C LEU A 98 11.69 -14.70 -8.45
N HIS A 99 11.24 -14.76 -7.20
CA HIS A 99 10.77 -16.01 -6.59
C HIS A 99 9.52 -16.58 -7.26
N MET A 100 8.65 -15.69 -7.77
CA MET A 100 7.43 -16.09 -8.47
C MET A 100 7.65 -16.42 -9.95
N GLY A 101 8.85 -16.18 -10.50
CA GLY A 101 9.14 -16.37 -11.92
C GLY A 101 8.31 -15.48 -12.83
N ILE A 102 7.93 -14.28 -12.37
CA ILE A 102 7.12 -13.30 -13.12
C ILE A 102 7.94 -12.05 -13.45
N PRO A 103 7.68 -11.39 -14.59
CA PRO A 103 8.32 -10.12 -14.89
C PRO A 103 7.86 -9.04 -13.90
N PRO A 104 8.75 -8.12 -13.49
CA PRO A 104 8.35 -6.94 -12.72
C PRO A 104 7.27 -6.13 -13.46
N ALA A 105 6.22 -5.74 -12.75
CA ALA A 105 5.23 -4.82 -13.26
C ALA A 105 5.88 -3.50 -13.73
N LYS A 106 5.43 -3.01 -14.89
CA LYS A 106 5.93 -1.76 -15.47
C LYS A 106 5.61 -0.53 -14.63
N ASN A 107 4.48 -0.55 -13.93
CA ASN A 107 4.03 0.56 -13.09
C ASN A 107 3.87 0.09 -11.64
N TRP A 108 4.99 -0.04 -10.93
CA TRP A 108 4.99 -0.37 -9.50
C TRP A 108 4.27 0.69 -8.66
N ASN A 109 4.42 1.97 -9.05
CA ASN A 109 3.80 3.10 -8.36
C ASN A 109 2.27 3.03 -8.35
N PHE A 110 1.64 2.41 -9.35
CA PHE A 110 0.20 2.13 -9.32
C PHE A 110 -0.18 1.29 -8.09
N TYR A 111 0.55 0.21 -7.80
CA TYR A 111 0.23 -0.69 -6.69
C TYR A 111 0.46 -0.02 -5.34
N MET A 112 1.50 0.82 -5.23
CA MET A 112 1.74 1.65 -4.04
C MET A 112 0.63 2.69 -3.85
N ALA A 113 0.26 3.43 -4.91
CA ALA A 113 -0.83 4.39 -4.88
C ALA A 113 -2.16 3.73 -4.49
N PHE A 114 -2.47 2.57 -5.07
CA PHE A 114 -3.65 1.78 -4.73
C PHE A 114 -3.64 1.33 -3.27
N SER A 115 -2.51 0.86 -2.76
CA SER A 115 -2.38 0.38 -1.38
C SER A 115 -2.60 1.51 -0.37
N PHE A 116 -1.98 2.68 -0.58
CA PHE A 116 -2.22 3.86 0.27
C PHE A 116 -3.65 4.39 0.14
N PHE A 117 -4.23 4.38 -1.07
CA PHE A 117 -5.63 4.76 -1.27
C PHE A 117 -6.58 3.83 -0.49
N ARG A 118 -6.32 2.53 -0.50
CA ARG A 118 -7.10 1.54 0.26
C ARG A 118 -7.02 1.81 1.77
N GLU A 119 -5.83 2.04 2.30
CA GLU A 119 -5.67 2.39 3.72
C GLU A 119 -6.36 3.73 4.07
N ALA A 120 -6.28 4.73 3.19
CA ALA A 120 -7.01 5.99 3.36
C ALA A 120 -8.53 5.76 3.41
N ALA A 121 -9.07 4.89 2.55
CA ALA A 121 -10.49 4.56 2.56
C ALA A 121 -10.92 3.84 3.87
N ILE A 122 -10.09 2.94 4.39
CA ILE A 122 -10.32 2.27 5.67
C ILE A 122 -10.35 3.30 6.82
N LEU A 123 -9.34 4.18 6.86
CA LEU A 123 -9.25 5.26 7.84
C LEU A 123 -10.44 6.22 7.75
N GLN A 124 -10.88 6.55 6.54
CA GLN A 124 -12.07 7.38 6.33
C GLN A 124 -13.34 6.70 6.88
N GLY A 125 -13.45 5.38 6.75
CA GLY A 125 -14.52 4.60 7.36
C GLY A 125 -14.48 4.64 8.90
N VAL A 126 -13.28 4.54 9.48
CA VAL A 126 -13.08 4.70 10.94
C VAL A 126 -13.47 6.10 11.39
N TYR A 127 -13.01 7.13 10.68
CA TYR A 127 -13.37 8.53 10.93
C TYR A 127 -14.88 8.76 10.86
N LYS A 128 -15.56 8.20 9.86
CA LYS A 128 -17.01 8.31 9.77
C LYS A 128 -17.73 7.67 10.97
N ARG A 129 -17.26 6.51 11.44
CA ARG A 129 -17.80 5.84 12.64
C ARG A 129 -17.50 6.59 13.93
N SER A 130 -16.36 7.29 14.01
CA SER A 130 -16.04 8.12 15.18
C SER A 130 -16.96 9.33 15.28
N LEU A 131 -17.32 9.94 14.16
CA LEU A 131 -18.31 11.03 14.11
C LEU A 131 -19.70 10.61 14.61
N THR A 132 -20.06 9.35 14.43
CA THR A 132 -21.34 8.79 14.90
C THR A 132 -21.27 8.20 16.31
N GLY A 133 -20.18 8.43 17.05
CA GLY A 133 -20.00 7.96 18.44
C GLY A 133 -19.74 6.46 18.59
N GLN A 134 -19.39 5.76 17.51
CA GLN A 134 -19.22 4.29 17.49
C GLN A 134 -17.76 3.82 17.53
N ALA A 135 -16.77 4.72 17.56
CA ALA A 135 -15.34 4.36 17.58
C ALA A 135 -14.69 4.70 18.92
N SER A 136 -13.94 3.73 19.49
CA SER A 136 -13.32 3.81 20.82
C SER A 136 -11.80 4.03 20.81
N LEU A 137 -11.13 4.02 19.65
CA LEU A 137 -9.67 3.86 19.57
C LEU A 137 -8.86 5.07 19.07
N ALA A 138 -9.48 6.05 18.40
CA ALA A 138 -8.79 7.26 17.94
C ALA A 138 -9.73 8.46 18.04
N THR A 139 -9.20 9.64 18.41
CA THR A 139 -10.03 10.85 18.36
C THR A 139 -10.41 11.11 16.90
N THR A 140 -11.63 11.61 16.70
CA THR A 140 -12.14 11.99 15.37
C THR A 140 -11.12 12.83 14.60
N GLU A 141 -10.47 13.79 15.26
CA GLU A 141 -9.45 14.65 14.64
C GLU A 141 -8.21 13.86 14.17
N GLN A 142 -7.73 12.88 14.94
CA GLN A 142 -6.57 12.06 14.57
C GLN A 142 -6.87 11.21 13.33
N SER A 143 -8.03 10.55 13.29
CA SER A 143 -8.41 9.69 12.16
C SER A 143 -8.52 10.48 10.85
N GLY A 144 -9.04 11.72 10.91
CA GLY A 144 -9.09 12.62 9.77
C GLY A 144 -7.70 12.99 9.23
N LYS A 145 -6.78 13.39 10.11
CA LYS A 145 -5.39 13.73 9.74
C LYS A 145 -4.64 12.54 9.11
N LEU A 146 -4.83 11.34 9.67
CA LEU A 146 -4.22 10.12 9.11
C LEU A 146 -4.79 9.79 7.72
N THR A 147 -6.10 9.96 7.53
CA THR A 147 -6.74 9.77 6.23
C THR A 147 -6.16 10.69 5.16
N GLU A 148 -6.00 11.97 5.49
CA GLU A 148 -5.42 12.98 4.60
C GLU A 148 -3.96 12.63 4.28
N PHE A 149 -3.16 12.28 5.29
CA PHE A 149 -1.77 11.86 5.09
C PHE A 149 -1.65 10.67 4.14
N MET A 150 -2.42 9.59 4.35
CA MET A 150 -2.42 8.42 3.46
C MET A 150 -2.90 8.78 2.05
N SER A 151 -3.89 9.66 1.93
CA SER A 151 -4.38 10.14 0.63
C SER A 151 -3.32 10.92 -0.13
N ASN A 152 -2.52 11.74 0.57
CA ASN A 152 -1.45 12.51 -0.04
C ASN A 152 -0.30 11.61 -0.49
N LEU A 153 0.13 10.66 0.34
CA LEU A 153 1.13 9.66 -0.08
C LEU A 153 0.67 8.85 -1.29
N ALA A 154 -0.59 8.39 -1.29
CA ALA A 154 -1.18 7.70 -2.44
C ALA A 154 -1.09 8.56 -3.71
N TRP A 155 -1.42 9.85 -3.59
CA TRP A 155 -1.36 10.78 -4.71
C TRP A 155 0.05 11.03 -5.18
N ASP A 156 1.01 11.17 -4.27
CA ASP A 156 2.43 11.31 -4.58
C ASP A 156 2.90 10.13 -5.42
N PHE A 157 2.59 8.88 -5.03
CA PHE A 157 2.90 7.71 -5.86
C PHE A 157 2.23 7.74 -7.23
N ALA A 158 0.95 8.13 -7.30
CA ALA A 158 0.23 8.24 -8.58
C ALA A 158 0.92 9.21 -9.57
N ILE A 159 1.62 10.23 -9.06
CA ILE A 159 2.29 11.24 -9.88
C ILE A 159 3.82 11.12 -9.93
N LYS A 160 4.43 10.28 -9.06
CA LYS A 160 5.89 10.14 -8.88
C LYS A 160 6.61 9.72 -10.16
N GLU A 161 5.89 9.04 -11.06
CA GLU A 161 6.32 8.84 -12.44
C GLU A 161 5.21 9.23 -13.43
N GLY A 162 5.17 10.51 -13.77
CA GLY A 162 4.60 10.98 -15.03
C GLY A 162 3.14 11.42 -14.96
N PHE A 163 2.93 12.64 -14.51
CA PHE A 163 2.01 13.54 -15.23
C PHE A 163 2.43 13.60 -16.72
N ARG A 164 1.94 12.65 -17.53
CA ARG A 164 1.71 12.85 -18.97
C ARG A 164 0.20 12.89 -19.22
N VAL A 165 -0.47 13.79 -18.52
CA VAL A 165 -1.77 14.30 -18.96
C VAL A 165 -1.70 15.82 -18.90
N PHE A 166 -0.84 16.40 -19.73
CA PHE A 166 -1.23 17.63 -20.41
C PHE A 166 -1.70 17.21 -21.79
N LYS A 167 -2.97 17.52 -22.08
CA LYS A 167 -3.52 17.63 -23.43
C LYS A 167 -2.42 18.26 -24.31
N GLU A 168 -1.93 17.57 -25.32
CA GLU A 168 -2.46 17.70 -26.68
C GLU A 168 -2.11 16.47 -27.55
N MET A 169 -3.12 15.97 -28.26
CA MET A 169 -2.98 15.41 -29.61
C MET A 169 -4.04 16.11 -30.48
N PRO A 170 -3.90 16.21 -31.81
CA PRO A 170 -2.70 16.33 -32.65
C PRO A 170 -2.78 17.60 -33.53
N GLN A 171 -1.68 18.01 -34.17
CA GLN A 171 -1.79 18.67 -35.49
C GLN A 171 -0.89 17.98 -36.50
N ASN A 172 -1.55 17.47 -37.55
CA ASN A 172 -0.97 17.02 -38.79
C ASN A 172 -0.03 18.09 -39.38
N ARG A 173 1.19 17.68 -39.75
CA ARG A 173 1.75 17.80 -41.11
C ARG A 173 3.13 17.17 -41.18
#